data_AF-A0A813LW26-F1
#
_entry.id   AF-A0A813LW26-F1
#
_cell.length_a   1.000
_cell.length_b   1.000
_cell.length_c   1.000
_cell.angle_alpha   90.00
_cell.angle_beta   90.00
_cell.angle_gamma   90.00
#
_symmetry.space_group_name_H-M   'P 1'
#
loop_
_entity.id
_entity.type
_entity.pdbx_description
1 polymer ?
#
loop_
_entity_poly.entity_id
_entity_poly.type
_entity_poly.pdbx_seq_one_letter_code
_entity_poly.pdbx_strand_id
1 'polypeptide(L)'
;MEMAGRLPKPDRTNLGAGDLGGLTLVPGLCKFGSDVTIPTDCTINGSSTDTWIFQVTGNLIMAANMRITLIGGAKASNIVWQVAGYVEVEAGAHMEGILLVKTKVDFRTGSSLNGRILAQTAVTLQSSTVTQPTQPDLRRILAQTADILV
;
A
#
# COMPACT_ATOMS: atom_id res chain seq x y z
N MET A 1 -27.54 6.20 22.51
CA MET A 1 -27.90 5.67 21.18
C MET A 1 -27.52 6.73 20.16
N GLU A 2 -26.65 6.60 19.17
CA GLU A 2 -25.73 5.57 18.69
C GLU A 2 -24.53 6.32 18.08
N MET A 3 -23.29 6.01 18.48
CA MET A 3 -22.08 6.41 17.75
C MET A 3 -21.10 5.24 17.66
N ALA A 4 -21.63 4.02 17.53
CA ALA A 4 -20.85 2.79 17.35
C ALA A 4 -20.88 2.26 15.89
N GLY A 5 -21.54 2.97 14.96
CA GLY A 5 -21.86 2.48 13.62
C GLY A 5 -21.24 3.22 12.42
N ARG A 6 -20.29 4.15 12.62
CA ARG A 6 -19.77 5.01 11.53
C ARG A 6 -18.38 4.63 11.04
N LEU A 7 -18.07 3.34 11.00
CA LEU A 7 -16.96 2.86 10.17
C LEU A 7 -17.58 2.39 8.84
N PRO A 8 -17.10 2.86 7.68
CA PRO A 8 -17.60 2.39 6.40
C PRO A 8 -17.47 0.86 6.35
N LYS A 9 -18.56 0.20 5.92
CA LYS A 9 -18.57 -1.25 5.71
C LYS A 9 -17.49 -1.57 4.66
N PRO A 10 -16.64 -2.59 4.89
CA PRO A 10 -15.64 -2.96 3.90
C PRO A 10 -16.31 -3.48 2.62
N ASP A 11 -15.78 -3.10 1.47
CA ASP A 11 -16.22 -3.61 0.16
C ASP A 11 -15.92 -5.10 0.04
N ARG A 12 -14.81 -5.54 0.64
CA ARG A 12 -14.37 -6.94 0.69
C ARG A 12 -13.85 -7.30 2.08
N THR A 13 -14.10 -8.54 2.49
CA THR A 13 -13.57 -9.10 3.74
C THR A 13 -12.81 -10.39 3.43
N ASN A 14 -11.60 -10.53 3.96
CA ASN A 14 -10.73 -11.70 3.82
C ASN A 14 -10.55 -12.15 2.36
N LEU A 15 -10.29 -11.21 1.46
CA LEU A 15 -10.03 -11.52 0.04
C LEU A 15 -8.91 -12.57 -0.08
N GLY A 16 -9.12 -13.61 -0.90
CA GLY A 16 -8.14 -14.69 -1.06
C GLY A 16 -7.82 -15.44 0.23
N ALA A 17 -8.67 -15.35 1.26
CA ALA A 17 -8.40 -15.85 2.61
C ALA A 17 -7.09 -15.31 3.24
N GLY A 18 -6.66 -14.11 2.82
CA GLY A 18 -5.40 -13.50 3.24
C GLY A 18 -4.24 -13.70 2.27
N ASP A 19 -4.35 -14.61 1.30
CA ASP A 19 -3.36 -14.76 0.23
C ASP A 19 -3.72 -13.85 -0.95
N LEU A 20 -2.86 -12.88 -1.24
CA LEU A 20 -3.04 -11.94 -2.36
C LEU A 20 -2.21 -12.29 -3.61
N GLY A 21 -1.49 -13.41 -3.59
CA GLY A 21 -0.68 -13.87 -4.70
C GLY A 21 -1.50 -14.09 -5.98
N GLY A 22 -1.01 -13.57 -7.10
CA GLY A 22 -1.65 -13.69 -8.41
C GLY A 22 -2.95 -12.90 -8.58
N LEU A 23 -3.40 -12.18 -7.55
CA LEU A 23 -4.64 -11.42 -7.61
C LEU A 23 -4.46 -10.05 -8.28
N THR A 24 -5.55 -9.59 -8.91
CA THR A 24 -5.72 -8.18 -9.29
C THR A 24 -6.62 -7.49 -8.28
N LEU A 25 -6.07 -6.53 -7.55
CA LEU A 25 -6.72 -5.79 -6.48
C LEU A 25 -7.38 -4.53 -7.04
N VAL A 26 -8.71 -4.57 -7.15
CA VAL A 26 -9.53 -3.41 -7.57
C VAL A 26 -9.69 -2.38 -6.44
N PRO A 27 -10.13 -1.14 -6.72
CA PRO A 27 -10.29 -0.08 -5.71
C PRO A 27 -11.21 -0.45 -4.54
N GLY A 28 -11.05 0.26 -3.42
CA GLY A 28 -11.95 0.18 -2.26
C GLY A 28 -11.29 -0.22 -0.94
N LEU A 29 -12.13 -0.44 0.06
CA LEU A 29 -11.77 -0.88 1.41
C LEU A 29 -11.85 -2.40 1.51
N CYS A 30 -10.71 -3.04 1.78
CA CYS A 30 -10.63 -4.47 2.07
C CYS A 30 -10.17 -4.69 3.51
N LYS A 31 -10.92 -5.49 4.26
CA LYS A 31 -10.61 -5.84 5.65
C LYS A 31 -10.17 -7.28 5.78
N PHE A 32 -9.10 -7.53 6.52
CA PHE A 32 -8.60 -8.85 6.87
C PHE A 32 -8.62 -9.01 8.39
N GLY A 33 -9.29 -10.07 8.84
CA GLY A 33 -9.31 -10.49 10.25
C GLY A 33 -8.12 -11.37 10.66
N SER A 34 -7.17 -11.57 9.76
CA SER A 34 -6.03 -12.48 9.87
C SER A 34 -4.75 -11.82 9.34
N ASP A 35 -3.68 -12.60 9.31
CA ASP A 35 -2.49 -12.28 8.52
C ASP A 35 -2.81 -12.21 7.03
N VAL A 36 -2.00 -11.44 6.30
CA VAL A 36 -2.02 -11.29 4.84
C VAL A 36 -0.65 -11.64 4.29
N THR A 37 -0.62 -12.42 3.21
CA THR A 37 0.60 -12.81 2.50
C THR A 37 0.54 -12.40 1.03
N ILE A 38 1.70 -12.11 0.46
CA ILE A 38 1.91 -11.91 -0.98
C ILE A 38 3.00 -12.91 -1.41
N PRO A 39 2.66 -14.19 -1.60
CA PRO A 39 3.62 -15.25 -1.92
C PRO A 39 4.03 -15.26 -3.40
N THR A 40 3.22 -14.66 -4.27
CA THR A 40 3.49 -14.45 -5.70
C THR A 40 3.17 -13.01 -6.08
N ASP A 41 3.61 -12.57 -7.27
CA ASP A 41 3.30 -11.23 -7.80
C ASP A 41 1.81 -10.90 -7.70
N CYS A 42 1.49 -9.64 -7.40
CA CYS A 42 0.11 -9.15 -7.38
C CYS A 42 0.00 -7.83 -8.15
N THR A 43 -1.20 -7.52 -8.63
CA THR A 43 -1.47 -6.32 -9.41
C THR A 43 -2.48 -5.44 -8.70
N ILE A 44 -2.26 -4.13 -8.67
CA ILE A 44 -3.26 -3.14 -8.26
C ILE A 44 -3.71 -2.40 -9.51
N ASN A 45 -5.01 -2.50 -9.82
CA ASN A 45 -5.57 -1.96 -11.06
C ASN A 45 -6.69 -0.98 -10.76
N GLY A 46 -6.54 0.25 -11.24
CA GLY A 46 -7.55 1.29 -11.18
C GLY A 46 -7.02 2.59 -11.77
N SER A 47 -7.85 3.62 -11.76
CA SER A 47 -7.51 4.94 -12.25
C SER A 47 -6.60 5.71 -11.29
N SER A 48 -6.10 6.86 -11.75
CA SER A 48 -5.24 7.74 -10.95
C SER A 48 -5.93 8.45 -9.78
N THR A 49 -7.26 8.36 -9.71
CA THR A 49 -8.11 8.95 -8.66
C THR A 49 -8.67 7.91 -7.70
N ASP A 50 -8.56 6.62 -8.04
CA ASP A 50 -9.03 5.54 -7.20
C ASP A 50 -8.17 5.38 -5.95
N THR A 51 -8.76 4.81 -4.90
CA THR A 51 -8.10 4.59 -3.61
C THR A 51 -8.24 3.14 -3.17
N TRP A 52 -7.22 2.67 -2.45
CA TRP A 52 -7.18 1.33 -1.86
C TRP A 52 -6.82 1.45 -0.39
N ILE A 53 -7.65 0.84 0.46
CA ILE A 53 -7.36 0.74 1.89
C ILE A 53 -7.41 -0.73 2.27
N PHE A 54 -6.27 -1.27 2.67
CA PHE A 54 -6.15 -2.61 3.21
C PHE A 54 -6.02 -2.53 4.73
N GLN A 55 -7.01 -3.01 5.46
CA GLN A 55 -6.99 -3.07 6.92
C GLN A 55 -6.68 -4.49 7.37
N VAL A 56 -5.51 -4.69 7.97
CA VAL A 56 -5.01 -6.01 8.38
C VAL A 56 -4.89 -6.06 9.89
N THR A 57 -5.64 -6.95 10.54
CA THR A 57 -5.54 -7.13 12.01
C THR A 57 -4.33 -7.96 12.42
N GLY A 58 -3.81 -8.78 11.50
CA GLY A 58 -2.58 -9.54 11.68
C GLY A 58 -1.34 -8.85 11.09
N ASN A 59 -0.42 -9.68 10.59
CA ASN A 59 0.81 -9.28 9.92
C ASN A 59 0.62 -9.19 8.39
N LEU A 60 1.51 -8.46 7.72
CA LEU A 60 1.60 -8.42 6.26
C LEU A 60 3.00 -8.86 5.83
N ILE A 61 3.08 -9.96 5.08
CA ILE A 61 4.36 -10.55 4.67
C ILE A 61 4.40 -10.67 3.15
N MET A 62 5.41 -10.08 2.52
CA MET A 62 5.66 -10.17 1.08
C MET A 62 6.89 -11.03 0.83
N ALA A 63 6.73 -12.10 0.04
CA ALA A 63 7.79 -13.05 -0.24
C ALA A 63 8.92 -12.47 -1.10
N ALA A 64 10.10 -13.10 -1.04
CA ALA A 64 11.30 -12.64 -1.71
C ALA A 64 11.12 -12.54 -3.22
N ASN A 65 11.72 -11.53 -3.85
CA ASN A 65 11.70 -11.26 -5.29
C ASN A 65 10.31 -11.04 -5.90
N MET A 66 9.24 -10.95 -5.11
CA MET A 66 7.90 -10.70 -5.62
C MET A 66 7.68 -9.21 -5.86
N ARG A 67 6.68 -8.88 -6.68
CA ARG A 67 6.36 -7.50 -7.04
C ARG A 67 4.86 -7.20 -6.94
N ILE A 68 4.57 -6.01 -6.43
CA ILE A 68 3.28 -5.35 -6.64
C ILE A 68 3.38 -4.49 -7.89
N THR A 69 2.53 -4.72 -8.88
CA THR A 69 2.50 -3.92 -10.13
C THR A 69 1.30 -3.01 -10.16
N LEU A 70 1.50 -1.72 -10.43
CA LEU A 70 0.41 -0.75 -10.63
C LEU A 70 0.05 -0.65 -12.11
N ILE A 71 -1.23 -0.79 -12.43
CA ILE A 71 -1.76 -0.61 -13.81
C ILE A 71 -3.00 0.29 -13.80
N GLY A 72 -3.47 0.68 -15.00
CA GLY A 72 -4.69 1.49 -15.17
C GLY A 72 -4.53 2.97 -14.80
N GLY A 73 -3.34 3.37 -14.35
CA GLY A 73 -3.05 4.71 -13.82
C GLY A 73 -3.06 4.78 -12.30
N ALA A 74 -3.21 3.65 -11.60
CA ALA A 74 -3.13 3.55 -10.15
C ALA A 74 -1.83 4.19 -9.63
N LYS A 75 -1.94 4.90 -8.49
CA LYS A 75 -0.82 5.61 -7.86
C LYS A 75 -0.55 5.05 -6.48
N ALA A 76 0.73 4.81 -6.18
CA ALA A 76 1.21 4.46 -4.85
C ALA A 76 0.70 5.40 -3.75
N SER A 77 0.56 6.70 -4.05
CA SER A 77 0.03 7.70 -3.11
C SER A 77 -1.41 7.43 -2.64
N ASN A 78 -2.18 6.62 -3.38
CA ASN A 78 -3.58 6.33 -3.10
C ASN A 78 -3.79 4.94 -2.49
N ILE A 79 -2.71 4.21 -2.21
CA ILE A 79 -2.74 2.86 -1.66
C ILE A 79 -2.27 2.94 -0.21
N VAL A 80 -3.13 2.50 0.71
CA VAL A 80 -2.84 2.50 2.15
C VAL A 80 -2.94 1.09 2.70
N TRP A 81 -1.86 0.66 3.34
CA TRP A 81 -1.77 -0.60 4.10
C TRP A 81 -1.77 -0.25 5.59
N GLN A 82 -2.91 -0.44 6.25
CA GLN A 82 -3.01 -0.32 7.70
C GLN A 82 -2.85 -1.70 8.33
N VAL A 83 -1.80 -1.88 9.14
CA VAL A 83 -1.41 -3.18 9.68
C VAL A 83 -1.29 -3.08 11.20
N ALA A 84 -2.05 -3.91 11.92
CA ALA A 84 -2.01 -3.94 13.39
C ALA A 84 -0.89 -4.81 13.96
N GLY A 85 -0.38 -5.77 13.19
CA GLY A 85 0.83 -6.53 13.46
C GLY A 85 2.08 -5.84 12.91
N TYR A 86 2.98 -6.62 12.32
CA TYR A 86 4.18 -6.14 11.64
C TYR A 86 4.10 -6.27 10.12
N VAL A 87 5.00 -5.58 9.42
CA VAL A 87 5.23 -5.77 7.99
C VAL A 87 6.62 -6.33 7.76
N GLU A 88 6.73 -7.34 6.91
CA GLU A 88 7.99 -7.88 6.43
C GLU A 88 8.00 -7.92 4.90
N VAL A 89 9.00 -7.28 4.30
CA VAL A 89 9.24 -7.28 2.86
C VAL A 89 10.56 -7.97 2.61
N GLU A 90 10.47 -9.20 2.11
CA GLU A 90 11.61 -10.09 1.93
C GLU A 90 12.58 -9.63 0.83
N ALA A 91 13.73 -10.29 0.76
CA ALA A 91 14.85 -9.86 -0.07
C ALA A 91 14.44 -9.68 -1.55
N GLY A 92 14.86 -8.56 -2.14
CA GLY A 92 14.58 -8.23 -3.55
C GLY A 92 13.12 -7.94 -3.89
N ALA A 93 12.18 -7.98 -2.94
CA ALA A 93 10.76 -7.71 -3.21
C ALA A 93 10.48 -6.22 -3.45
N HIS A 94 9.44 -5.92 -4.22
CA HIS A 94 9.01 -4.55 -4.55
C HIS A 94 7.57 -4.28 -4.12
N MET A 95 7.39 -3.37 -3.18
CA MET A 95 6.09 -2.98 -2.64
C MET A 95 5.67 -1.58 -3.10
N GLU A 96 4.36 -1.35 -3.16
CA GLU A 96 3.74 -0.07 -3.55
C GLU A 96 2.76 0.39 -2.46
N GLY A 97 2.86 1.66 -2.05
CA GLY A 97 1.87 2.30 -1.18
C GLY A 97 2.39 2.87 0.15
N ILE A 98 1.47 3.34 0.97
CA ILE A 98 1.74 3.94 2.28
C ILE A 98 1.50 2.89 3.37
N LEU A 99 2.52 2.61 4.19
CA LEU A 99 2.44 1.67 5.30
C LEU A 99 2.14 2.41 6.60
N LEU A 100 1.00 2.10 7.21
CA LEU A 100 0.60 2.54 8.55
C LEU A 100 0.63 1.34 9.49
N VAL A 101 1.75 1.16 10.19
CA VAL A 101 2.05 -0.09 10.89
C VAL A 101 2.15 0.12 12.39
N LYS A 102 1.38 -0.64 13.16
CA LYS A 102 1.34 -0.51 14.62
C LYS A 102 2.62 -0.99 15.30
N THR A 103 3.30 -1.97 14.73
CA THR A 103 4.55 -2.49 15.31
C THR A 103 5.75 -2.18 14.42
N LYS A 104 6.52 -3.19 14.02
CA LYS A 104 7.78 -3.03 13.26
C LYS A 104 7.55 -3.19 11.77
N VAL A 105 8.47 -2.62 10.99
CA VAL A 105 8.57 -2.79 9.55
C VAL A 105 9.98 -3.20 9.20
N ASP A 106 10.15 -4.38 8.60
CA ASP A 106 11.45 -4.91 8.18
C ASP A 106 11.49 -5.03 6.65
N PHE A 107 12.43 -4.31 6.03
CA PHE A 107 12.77 -4.45 4.61
C PHE A 107 14.13 -5.16 4.50
N ARG A 108 14.12 -6.35 3.90
CA ARG A 108 15.31 -7.19 3.75
C ARG A 108 16.18 -6.74 2.58
N THR A 109 17.35 -7.37 2.44
CA THR A 109 18.39 -7.01 1.45
C THR A 109 17.82 -6.76 0.06
N GLY A 110 18.04 -5.54 -0.45
CA GLY A 110 17.69 -5.16 -1.82
C GLY A 110 16.19 -5.04 -2.11
N SER A 111 15.33 -5.15 -1.09
CA SER A 111 13.91 -4.85 -1.24
C SER A 111 13.67 -3.36 -1.49
N SER A 112 12.49 -3.02 -2.00
CA SER A 112 12.15 -1.65 -2.35
C SER A 112 10.68 -1.30 -2.10
N LEU A 113 10.45 -0.01 -1.84
CA LEU A 113 9.13 0.59 -1.67
C LEU A 113 9.05 1.88 -2.46
N ASN A 114 8.03 2.01 -3.30
CA ASN A 114 7.53 3.30 -3.75
C ASN A 114 6.35 3.69 -2.86
N GLY A 115 6.58 4.60 -1.92
CA GLY A 115 5.70 4.73 -0.76
C GLY A 115 6.23 5.53 0.41
N ARG A 116 5.61 5.30 1.57
CA ARG A 116 6.05 5.82 2.86
C ARG A 116 5.92 4.75 3.92
N ILE A 117 6.84 4.74 4.88
CA ILE A 117 6.78 3.86 6.04
C ILE A 117 6.47 4.71 7.28
N LEU A 118 5.34 4.44 7.92
CA LEU A 118 4.93 5.06 9.19
C LEU A 118 4.69 3.93 10.21
N ALA A 119 5.76 3.53 10.89
CA ALA A 119 5.72 2.51 11.94
C ALA A 119 5.68 3.18 13.32
N GLN A 120 4.90 2.63 14.27
CA GLN A 120 4.89 3.17 15.64
C GLN A 120 6.05 2.67 16.51
N THR A 121 6.78 1.63 16.06
CA THR A 121 7.96 1.13 16.78
C THR A 121 9.24 1.35 15.97
N ALA A 122 9.74 0.33 15.27
CA ALA A 122 10.98 0.39 14.52
C ALA A 122 10.75 0.22 13.01
N VAL A 123 11.64 0.84 12.23
CA VAL A 123 11.82 0.57 10.80
C VAL A 123 13.24 0.06 10.59
N THR A 124 13.39 -1.14 10.06
CA THR A 124 14.68 -1.76 9.74
C THR A 124 14.83 -1.86 8.22
N LEU A 125 15.91 -1.30 7.69
CA LEU A 125 16.23 -1.36 6.26
C LEU A 125 17.58 -2.06 6.05
N GLN A 126 17.62 -3.05 5.16
CA GLN A 126 18.84 -3.77 4.77
C GLN A 126 19.13 -3.47 3.30
N SER A 127 20.02 -2.50 3.03
CA SER A 127 20.34 -2.09 1.65
C SER A 127 19.08 -1.91 0.76
N SER A 128 18.01 -1.39 1.35
CA SER A 128 16.69 -1.28 0.74
C SER A 128 16.47 0.12 0.20
N THR A 129 15.65 0.26 -0.84
CA THR A 129 15.33 1.56 -1.44
C THR A 129 13.91 1.99 -1.08
N VAL A 130 13.75 3.16 -0.47
CA VAL A 130 12.43 3.76 -0.22
C VAL A 130 12.33 5.08 -0.96
N THR A 131 11.39 5.18 -1.90
CA THR A 131 11.15 6.38 -2.71
C THR A 131 9.79 6.97 -2.36
N GLN A 132 9.75 8.26 -2.02
CA GLN A 132 8.50 8.95 -1.77
C GLN A 132 7.67 9.00 -3.06
N PRO A 133 6.37 8.64 -3.01
CA PRO A 133 5.52 8.70 -4.19
C PRO A 133 5.39 10.14 -4.66
N THR A 134 5.40 10.32 -5.98
CA THR A 134 5.24 11.62 -6.62
C THR A 134 3.90 12.23 -6.21
N GLN A 135 3.94 13.26 -5.37
CA GLN A 135 2.78 14.15 -5.21
C GLN A 135 2.67 15.01 -6.48
N PRO A 136 1.45 15.44 -6.86
CA PRO A 136 1.31 16.48 -7.87
C PRO A 136 2.13 17.68 -7.41
N ASP A 137 3.13 18.07 -8.18
CA ASP A 137 3.91 19.27 -7.89
C ASP A 137 2.99 20.48 -8.09
N LEU A 138 2.52 21.07 -6.98
CA LEU A 138 1.66 22.25 -7.01
C LEU A 138 2.33 23.40 -7.79
N ARG A 139 3.67 23.46 -7.84
CA ARG A 139 4.38 24.47 -8.64
C ARG A 139 4.23 24.24 -10.14
N ARG A 140 4.18 22.98 -10.60
CA ARG A 140 3.92 22.65 -12.01
C ARG A 140 2.46 22.89 -12.41
N ILE A 141 1.52 22.62 -11.49
CA ILE A 141 0.09 22.87 -11.73
C ILE A 141 -0.18 24.37 -11.88
N LEU A 142 0.40 25.20 -10.99
CA LEU A 142 0.25 26.66 -11.07
C LEU A 142 0.96 27.27 -12.29
N ALA A 143 2.06 26.67 -12.75
CA ALA A 143 2.76 27.12 -13.96
C ALA A 143 1.96 26.82 -15.25
N GLN A 144 1.21 25.72 -15.31
CA GLN A 144 0.39 25.37 -16.49
C GLN A 144 -0.93 26.16 -16.59
N THR A 145 -1.43 26.73 -15.49
CA THR A 145 -2.61 27.61 -15.51
C THR A 145 -2.30 29.06 -15.88
N ALA A 146 -1.03 29.46 -15.92
CA ALA A 146 -0.62 30.79 -16.34
C ALA A 146 -0.67 30.99 -17.88
N ASP A 147 -0.65 29.90 -18.66
CA ASP A 147 -0.72 29.94 -20.13
C ASP A 147 -2.17 29.93 -20.69
N ILE A 148 -3.19 30.00 -19.82
CA ILE A 148 -4.62 30.10 -20.22
C ILE A 148 -5.14 31.55 -20.17
N LEU A 149 -4.29 32.51 -19.79
CA LEU A 149 -4.57 33.94 -19.87
C LEU A 149 -3.52 34.64 -20.75
N VAL A 150 -3.56 34.35 -22.05
CA VAL A 150 -3.06 35.25 -23.11
C VAL A 150 -4.05 35.22 -24.26
#